data_AF-A0A974YZT3-F1
#
_entry.id   AF-A0A974YZT3-F1
#
_cell.length_a   1.000
_cell.length_b   1.000
_cell.length_c   1.000
_cell.angle_alpha   90.00
_cell.angle_beta   90.00
_cell.angle_gamma   90.00
#
_symmetry.space_group_name_H-M   'P 1'
#
loop_
_entity.id
_entity.type
_entity.pdbx_description
1 polymer ?
#
loop_
_entity_poly.entity_id
_entity_poly.type
_entity_poly.pdbx_seq_one_letter_code
_entity_poly.pdbx_strand_id
1 'polypeptide(L)'
;MNNSKRFKIIKRILVLLMTLIILYSVAVFSNIAFIAKWRTIYIETAMSTMDHQWLATNFIPESVIEKVLLERSGQENFQNGLESDWTIFPFSKNDLYEPWDKAEKNFYKIYSEIDEQSFEEYIEANADEVLNENRFLVIDKTSLQEKDINIKTIHGDQVLAIDTENALSIIKIEGDGYVGRLAIIKDPSRVGVGLSESFGEKGAIIADIAQYNQAILAVNASGFYDPSGHGNGGMVFGLVVSEGKTLNDALNGTNKKVGFDSQNKLKIGGEESSFSFRDAVEFKPALIINGEVLVTGSAGWGIQPRTAIGQTPNGEVLLLIIDGRMPGYSVGCTVGELAQIMERYGAVQACNLDGGSSSILYYNGQEISKPSAANKINGRNIPNGFVLYSREN
;
A
#
# COMPACT_ATOMS: atom_id res chain seq x y z
N MET A 1 8.86 -47.19 -47.53
CA MET A 1 7.69 -46.64 -46.81
C MET A 1 8.02 -45.61 -45.70
N ASN A 2 9.23 -45.03 -45.62
CA ASN A 2 9.66 -44.25 -44.44
C ASN A 2 9.86 -42.73 -44.67
N ASN A 3 10.03 -42.27 -45.92
CA ASN A 3 10.32 -40.86 -46.22
C ASN A 3 9.10 -39.93 -46.15
N SER A 4 7.89 -40.39 -46.52
CA SER A 4 6.70 -39.52 -46.49
C SER A 4 6.19 -39.26 -45.08
N LYS A 5 6.34 -40.21 -44.15
CA LYS A 5 6.04 -40.00 -42.72
C LYS A 5 7.03 -39.01 -42.09
N ARG A 6 8.33 -39.17 -42.36
CA ARG A 6 9.37 -38.22 -41.91
C ARG A 6 9.12 -36.80 -42.46
N PHE A 7 8.80 -36.68 -43.74
CA PHE A 7 8.49 -35.38 -44.35
C PHE A 7 7.24 -34.72 -43.74
N LYS A 8 6.18 -35.49 -43.45
CA LYS A 8 5.00 -34.99 -42.74
C LYS A 8 5.31 -34.53 -41.31
N ILE A 9 6.19 -35.23 -40.60
CA ILE A 9 6.64 -34.85 -39.25
C ILE A 9 7.46 -33.54 -39.31
N ILE A 10 8.43 -33.45 -40.22
CA ILE A 10 9.25 -32.24 -40.42
C ILE A 10 8.35 -31.04 -40.78
N LYS A 11 7.39 -31.22 -41.70
CA LYS A 11 6.43 -30.16 -42.05
C LYS A 11 5.61 -29.70 -40.83
N ARG A 12 5.15 -30.62 -39.99
CA ARG A 12 4.43 -30.28 -38.76
C ARG A 12 5.30 -29.50 -37.77
N ILE A 13 6.56 -29.91 -37.60
CA ILE A 13 7.53 -29.19 -36.75
C ILE A 13 7.78 -27.78 -37.30
N LEU A 14 7.98 -27.63 -38.61
CA LEU A 14 8.19 -26.32 -39.24
C LEU A 14 6.98 -25.40 -39.09
N VAL A 15 5.76 -25.92 -39.26
CA VAL A 15 4.53 -25.14 -39.02
C VAL A 15 4.42 -24.73 -37.55
N LEU A 16 4.74 -25.62 -36.62
CA LEU A 16 4.78 -25.30 -35.19
C LEU A 16 5.81 -24.20 -34.88
N LEU A 17 7.03 -24.30 -35.43
CA LEU A 17 8.07 -23.30 -35.22
C LEU A 17 7.67 -21.94 -35.82
N MET A 18 7.13 -21.91 -37.03
CA MET A 18 6.63 -20.65 -37.62
C MET A 18 5.49 -20.05 -36.80
N THR A 19 4.55 -20.86 -36.32
CA THR A 19 3.46 -20.35 -35.47
C THR A 19 3.98 -19.80 -34.15
N LEU A 20 4.96 -20.45 -33.51
CA LEU A 20 5.62 -19.92 -32.31
C LEU A 20 6.38 -18.61 -32.59
N ILE A 21 7.08 -18.52 -33.72
CA ILE A 21 7.78 -17.29 -34.12
C ILE A 21 6.78 -16.15 -34.33
N ILE A 22 5.68 -16.41 -35.04
CA ILE A 22 4.63 -15.40 -35.26
C ILE A 22 4.01 -14.97 -33.92
N LEU A 23 3.67 -15.92 -33.05
CA LEU A 23 3.12 -15.63 -31.73
C LEU A 23 4.09 -14.80 -30.89
N TYR A 24 5.37 -15.15 -30.88
CA TYR A 24 6.42 -14.39 -30.22
C TYR A 24 6.51 -12.96 -30.78
N SER A 25 6.60 -12.82 -32.11
CA SER A 25 6.69 -11.51 -32.75
C SER A 25 5.48 -10.63 -32.45
N VAL A 26 4.27 -11.22 -32.44
CA VAL A 26 3.05 -10.52 -32.07
C VAL A 26 3.09 -10.13 -30.59
N ALA A 27 3.44 -11.04 -29.68
CA ALA A 27 3.51 -10.74 -28.25
C ALA A 27 4.53 -9.63 -27.93
N VAL A 28 5.70 -9.68 -28.56
CA VAL A 28 6.82 -8.77 -28.23
C VAL A 28 6.75 -7.43 -28.96
N PHE A 29 6.36 -7.41 -30.23
CA PHE A 29 6.47 -6.19 -31.07
C PHE A 29 5.13 -5.58 -31.49
N SER A 30 4.00 -6.23 -31.22
CA SER A 30 2.70 -5.66 -31.60
C SER A 30 2.37 -4.39 -30.84
N ASN A 31 1.75 -3.44 -31.53
CA ASN A 31 1.18 -2.21 -30.96
C ASN A 31 -0.34 -2.35 -30.70
N ILE A 32 -0.91 -3.55 -30.82
CA ILE A 32 -2.30 -3.79 -30.43
C ILE A 32 -2.43 -3.46 -28.93
N ALA A 33 -3.30 -2.51 -28.59
CA ALA A 33 -3.39 -1.91 -27.25
C ALA A 33 -3.46 -2.95 -26.13
N PHE A 34 -4.27 -4.00 -26.29
CA PHE A 34 -4.37 -5.10 -25.33
C PHE A 34 -3.03 -5.83 -25.12
N ILE A 35 -2.33 -6.19 -26.20
CA ILE A 35 -1.06 -6.91 -26.14
C ILE A 35 0.04 -6.02 -25.56
N ALA A 36 0.10 -4.76 -26.02
CA ALA A 36 1.06 -3.78 -25.54
C ALA A 36 0.89 -3.54 -24.03
N LYS A 37 -0.36 -3.36 -23.54
CA LYS A 37 -0.67 -3.20 -22.11
C LYS A 37 -0.09 -4.35 -21.29
N TRP A 38 -0.42 -5.59 -21.63
CA TRP A 38 0.01 -6.75 -20.84
C TRP A 38 1.52 -7.02 -20.96
N ARG A 39 2.13 -6.76 -22.14
CA ARG A 39 3.58 -6.82 -22.30
C ARG A 39 4.28 -5.79 -21.41
N THR A 40 3.81 -4.54 -21.43
CA THR A 40 4.37 -3.45 -20.61
C THR A 40 4.27 -3.81 -19.13
N ILE A 41 3.10 -4.21 -18.64
CA ILE A 41 2.91 -4.64 -17.25
C ILE A 41 3.83 -5.81 -16.89
N TYR A 42 3.99 -6.80 -17.78
CA TYR A 42 4.90 -7.92 -17.55
C TYR A 42 6.35 -7.46 -17.39
N ILE A 43 6.82 -6.60 -18.30
CA ILE A 43 8.18 -6.03 -18.27
C ILE A 43 8.38 -5.25 -16.96
N GLU A 44 7.49 -4.31 -16.64
CA GLU A 44 7.61 -3.48 -15.44
C GLU A 44 7.58 -4.33 -14.16
N THR A 45 6.71 -5.35 -14.12
CA THR A 45 6.61 -6.25 -12.98
C THR A 45 7.90 -7.03 -12.78
N ALA A 46 8.49 -7.59 -13.85
CA ALA A 46 9.75 -8.31 -13.76
C ALA A 46 10.91 -7.36 -13.38
N MET A 47 11.01 -6.21 -14.03
CA MET A 47 12.10 -5.24 -13.84
C MET A 47 12.03 -4.51 -12.50
N SER A 48 10.87 -4.46 -11.84
CA SER A 48 10.73 -3.94 -10.47
C SER A 48 11.10 -4.95 -9.38
N THR A 49 11.46 -6.19 -9.73
CA THR A 49 12.01 -7.17 -8.78
C THR A 49 13.54 -7.14 -8.77
N MET A 50 14.13 -7.62 -7.68
CA MET A 50 15.58 -7.84 -7.60
C MET A 50 15.96 -9.15 -8.32
N ASP A 51 15.34 -10.28 -7.98
CA ASP A 51 15.81 -11.60 -8.43
C ASP A 51 15.10 -12.16 -9.68
N HIS A 52 14.04 -11.51 -10.18
CA HIS A 52 13.20 -12.06 -11.26
C HIS A 52 13.26 -11.23 -12.55
N GLN A 53 14.21 -10.31 -12.68
CA GLN A 53 14.40 -9.51 -13.90
C GLN A 53 14.64 -10.39 -15.15
N TRP A 54 15.22 -11.58 -14.96
CA TRP A 54 15.46 -12.57 -16.01
C TRP A 54 14.18 -13.00 -16.75
N LEU A 55 13.01 -12.88 -16.10
CA LEU A 55 11.72 -13.14 -16.74
C LEU A 55 11.46 -12.21 -17.93
N ALA A 56 11.94 -10.97 -17.87
CA ALA A 56 11.92 -10.06 -19.02
C ALA A 56 13.18 -10.23 -19.88
N THR A 57 14.37 -10.17 -19.28
CA THR A 57 15.63 -10.01 -20.05
C THR A 57 16.03 -11.24 -20.88
N ASN A 58 15.58 -12.45 -20.53
CA ASN A 58 15.85 -13.64 -21.35
C ASN A 58 14.97 -13.78 -22.59
N PHE A 59 13.82 -13.10 -22.62
CA PHE A 59 12.79 -13.32 -23.64
C PHE A 59 12.45 -12.07 -24.45
N ILE A 60 12.69 -10.88 -23.90
CA ILE A 60 12.30 -9.61 -24.50
C ILE A 60 13.58 -8.83 -24.87
N PRO A 61 13.69 -8.31 -26.11
CA PRO A 61 14.84 -7.52 -26.51
C PRO A 61 15.03 -6.28 -25.64
N GLU A 62 16.28 -5.95 -25.33
CA GLU A 62 16.66 -4.82 -24.48
C GLU A 62 16.02 -3.50 -24.92
N SER A 63 16.03 -3.20 -26.22
CA SER A 63 15.37 -1.99 -26.77
C SER A 63 13.86 -1.85 -26.43
N VAL A 64 13.14 -2.97 -26.27
CA VAL A 64 11.72 -2.95 -25.88
C VAL A 64 11.59 -2.71 -24.38
N ILE A 65 12.49 -3.29 -23.58
CA ILE A 65 12.55 -3.10 -22.13
C ILE A 65 12.91 -1.65 -21.82
N GLU A 66 13.98 -1.11 -22.43
CA GLU A 66 14.42 0.27 -22.24
C GLU A 66 13.31 1.27 -22.56
N LYS A 67 12.56 1.05 -23.65
CA LYS A 67 11.43 1.91 -24.01
C LYS A 67 10.38 1.96 -22.89
N VAL A 68 10.06 0.82 -22.29
CA VAL A 68 9.10 0.75 -21.17
C VAL A 68 9.66 1.43 -19.91
N LEU A 69 10.95 1.24 -19.62
CA LEU A 69 11.58 1.88 -18.45
C LEU A 69 11.67 3.41 -18.60
N LEU A 70 11.82 3.93 -19.82
CA LEU A 70 11.79 5.37 -20.09
C LEU A 70 10.42 6.01 -19.77
N GLU A 71 9.32 5.28 -19.95
CA GLU A 71 7.98 5.77 -19.57
C GLU A 71 7.88 6.00 -18.06
N ARG A 72 8.45 5.09 -17.25
CA ARG A 72 8.56 5.27 -15.79
C ARG A 72 9.34 6.53 -15.44
N SER A 73 10.51 6.74 -16.04
CA SER A 73 11.32 7.95 -15.81
C SER A 73 10.56 9.22 -16.20
N GLY A 74 9.79 9.18 -17.29
CA GLY A 74 8.89 10.27 -17.68
C GLY A 74 7.86 10.59 -16.60
N GLN A 75 7.23 9.56 -16.04
CA GLN A 75 6.27 9.70 -14.95
C GLN A 75 6.91 10.25 -13.66
N GLU A 76 8.11 9.79 -13.31
CA GLU A 76 8.84 10.31 -12.15
C GLU A 76 9.20 11.79 -12.34
N ASN A 77 9.64 12.18 -13.54
CA ASN A 77 9.98 13.56 -13.88
C ASN A 77 8.76 14.49 -13.91
N PHE A 78 7.60 13.99 -14.34
CA PHE A 78 6.34 14.76 -14.30
C PHE A 78 5.99 15.21 -12.88
N GLN A 79 6.35 14.43 -11.86
CA GLN A 79 6.08 14.77 -10.47
C GLN A 79 7.09 15.76 -9.89
N ASN A 80 8.16 16.13 -10.59
CA ASN A 80 9.16 17.05 -10.07
C ASN A 80 8.56 18.44 -9.83
N GLY A 81 8.83 19.01 -8.65
CA GLY A 81 8.28 20.30 -8.24
C GLY A 81 6.81 20.26 -7.76
N LEU A 82 6.10 19.14 -7.90
CA LEU A 82 4.78 19.00 -7.27
C LEU A 82 4.94 18.81 -5.77
N GLU A 83 4.15 19.57 -5.02
CA GLU A 83 4.13 19.52 -3.57
C GLU A 83 2.75 19.79 -2.97
N SER A 84 2.58 19.33 -1.75
CA SER A 84 1.40 19.51 -0.93
C SER A 84 1.08 20.97 -0.63
N ASP A 85 -0.15 21.38 -0.94
CA ASP A 85 -0.75 22.61 -0.46
C ASP A 85 -1.99 22.29 0.38
N TRP A 86 -1.91 22.57 1.68
CA TRP A 86 -3.00 22.37 2.64
C TRP A 86 -3.80 23.64 2.91
N THR A 87 -3.48 24.76 2.26
CA THR A 87 -4.25 26.01 2.43
C THR A 87 -5.63 25.93 1.78
N ILE A 88 -5.82 25.00 0.84
CA ILE A 88 -7.07 24.75 0.11
C ILE A 88 -8.02 23.78 0.83
N PHE A 89 -7.59 23.13 1.93
CA PHE A 89 -8.40 22.17 2.68
C PHE A 89 -8.56 22.61 4.15
N PRO A 90 -9.76 23.04 4.57
CA PRO A 90 -10.00 23.41 5.97
C PRO A 90 -10.08 22.16 6.86
N PHE A 91 -9.32 22.16 7.95
CA PHE A 91 -9.30 21.08 8.94
C PHE A 91 -10.48 21.24 9.91
N SER A 92 -11.31 20.21 10.09
CA SER A 92 -12.35 20.18 11.12
C SER A 92 -11.97 19.17 12.20
N LYS A 93 -11.84 19.62 13.45
CA LYS A 93 -11.70 18.71 14.59
C LYS A 93 -13.07 18.18 14.99
N ASN A 94 -13.19 16.87 15.14
CA ASN A 94 -14.32 16.22 15.80
C ASN A 94 -13.90 15.77 17.21
N ASP A 95 -14.86 15.68 18.13
CA ASP A 95 -14.65 15.03 19.43
C ASP A 95 -14.66 13.51 19.21
N LEU A 96 -13.50 12.86 19.32
CA LEU A 96 -13.31 11.46 18.89
C LEU A 96 -13.42 10.43 20.03
N TYR A 97 -13.26 10.86 21.29
CA TYR A 97 -12.95 9.96 22.41
C TYR A 97 -14.03 9.96 23.50
N GLU A 98 -15.28 9.80 23.11
CA GLU A 98 -16.39 9.64 24.05
C GLU A 98 -16.83 8.16 24.16
N PRO A 99 -17.26 7.70 25.35
CA PRO A 99 -17.92 6.40 25.50
C PRO A 99 -19.16 6.28 24.61
N TRP A 100 -19.53 5.05 24.25
CA TRP A 100 -20.56 4.77 23.24
C TRP A 100 -21.88 5.51 23.49
N ASP A 101 -22.34 5.57 24.75
CA ASP A 101 -23.60 6.23 25.15
C ASP A 101 -23.68 7.73 24.75
N LYS A 102 -22.54 8.36 24.49
CA LYS A 102 -22.44 9.75 24.01
C LYS A 102 -22.06 9.82 22.53
N ALA A 103 -21.14 8.94 22.11
CA ALA A 103 -20.60 8.90 20.76
C ALA A 103 -21.63 8.45 19.70
N GLU A 104 -22.62 7.63 20.06
CA GLU A 104 -23.62 7.05 19.16
C GLU A 104 -24.27 8.12 18.25
N LYS A 105 -24.65 9.27 18.82
CA LYS A 105 -25.31 10.37 18.08
C LYS A 105 -24.45 10.98 16.97
N ASN A 106 -23.13 10.87 17.12
CA ASN A 106 -22.15 11.41 16.17
C ASN A 106 -21.42 10.29 15.41
N PHE A 107 -21.80 9.01 15.61
CA PHE A 107 -21.05 7.88 15.07
C PHE A 107 -20.91 7.98 13.55
N TYR A 108 -22.01 8.13 12.81
CA TYR A 108 -21.98 8.25 11.35
C TYR A 108 -21.38 9.57 10.84
N LYS A 109 -21.23 10.57 11.71
CA LYS A 109 -20.47 11.79 11.38
C LYS A 109 -18.97 11.55 11.44
N ILE A 110 -18.50 10.74 12.39
CA ILE A 110 -17.09 10.42 12.60
C ILE A 110 -16.64 9.26 11.69
N TYR A 111 -17.50 8.26 11.53
CA TYR A 111 -17.32 7.05 10.74
C TYR A 111 -18.20 7.08 9.49
N SER A 112 -18.10 8.18 8.74
CA SER A 112 -18.92 8.44 7.55
C SER A 112 -18.72 7.43 6.41
N GLU A 113 -17.67 6.63 6.47
CA GLU A 113 -17.42 5.52 5.56
C GLU A 113 -18.34 4.32 5.80
N ILE A 114 -18.94 4.19 6.99
CA ILE A 114 -19.74 3.02 7.39
C ILE A 114 -21.17 3.19 6.87
N ASP A 115 -21.71 2.14 6.25
CA ASP A 115 -23.10 2.10 5.82
C ASP A 115 -24.02 1.90 7.04
N GLU A 116 -24.92 2.87 7.26
CA GLU A 116 -25.80 2.95 8.42
C GLU A 116 -26.67 1.71 8.57
N GLN A 117 -27.36 1.31 7.49
CA GLN A 117 -28.26 0.17 7.51
C GLN A 117 -27.53 -1.13 7.89
N SER A 118 -26.42 -1.44 7.21
CA SER A 118 -25.68 -2.68 7.46
C SER A 118 -25.09 -2.76 8.88
N PHE A 119 -24.75 -1.61 9.45
CA PHE A 119 -24.24 -1.51 10.81
C PHE A 119 -25.36 -1.70 11.85
N GLU A 120 -26.51 -1.04 11.68
CA GLU A 120 -27.66 -1.19 12.59
C GLU A 120 -28.15 -2.63 12.64
N GLU A 121 -28.29 -3.29 11.49
CA GLU A 121 -28.65 -4.72 11.40
C GLU A 121 -27.66 -5.62 12.17
N TYR A 122 -26.37 -5.27 12.16
CA TYR A 122 -25.36 -6.01 12.92
C TYR A 122 -25.48 -5.76 14.43
N ILE A 123 -25.68 -4.51 14.85
CA ILE A 123 -25.80 -4.15 16.27
C ILE A 123 -27.05 -4.78 16.89
N GLU A 124 -28.19 -4.77 16.18
CA GLU A 124 -29.41 -5.43 16.65
C GLU A 124 -29.21 -6.93 16.95
N ALA A 125 -28.35 -7.59 16.18
CA ALA A 125 -28.03 -9.00 16.35
C ALA A 125 -26.95 -9.28 17.41
N ASN A 126 -26.15 -8.29 17.83
CA ASN A 126 -24.93 -8.50 18.63
C ASN A 126 -24.75 -7.48 19.79
N ALA A 127 -25.80 -6.77 20.20
CA ALA A 127 -25.72 -5.58 21.07
C ALA A 127 -24.92 -5.76 22.39
N ASP A 128 -24.93 -6.95 22.99
CA ASP A 128 -24.25 -7.21 24.27
C ASP A 128 -22.74 -7.56 24.15
N GLU A 129 -22.23 -7.79 22.93
CA GLU A 129 -20.86 -8.30 22.70
C GLU A 129 -19.91 -7.27 22.09
N VAL A 130 -20.40 -6.08 21.73
CA VAL A 130 -19.64 -5.09 20.96
C VAL A 130 -19.01 -3.99 21.80
N LEU A 131 -19.31 -3.92 23.10
CA LEU A 131 -18.75 -2.91 24.01
C LEU A 131 -17.65 -3.52 24.87
N ASN A 132 -16.50 -2.84 24.95
CA ASN A 132 -15.43 -3.21 25.86
C ASN A 132 -15.72 -2.78 27.31
N GLU A 133 -14.82 -3.10 28.25
CA GLU A 133 -14.94 -2.75 29.67
C GLU A 133 -15.09 -1.24 29.92
N ASN A 134 -14.46 -0.44 29.07
CA ASN A 134 -14.49 1.03 29.10
C ASN A 134 -15.70 1.63 28.37
N ARG A 135 -16.66 0.81 27.93
CA ARG A 135 -17.88 1.22 27.21
C ARG A 135 -17.60 1.84 25.83
N PHE A 136 -16.48 1.53 25.20
CA PHE A 136 -16.23 1.83 23.79
C PHE A 136 -16.77 0.72 22.89
N LEU A 137 -17.28 1.08 21.72
CA LEU A 137 -17.61 0.14 20.66
C LEU A 137 -16.32 -0.41 20.04
N VAL A 138 -16.13 -1.72 20.16
CA VAL A 138 -15.00 -2.47 19.62
C VAL A 138 -15.53 -3.73 18.95
N ILE A 139 -15.41 -3.76 17.63
CA ILE A 139 -15.67 -4.92 16.77
C ILE A 139 -14.34 -5.24 16.09
N ASP A 140 -13.84 -6.47 16.27
CA ASP A 140 -12.63 -6.94 15.61
C ASP A 140 -12.88 -8.30 14.96
N LYS A 141 -12.88 -8.30 13.63
CA LYS A 141 -12.98 -9.45 12.72
C LYS A 141 -11.84 -9.45 11.71
N THR A 142 -10.69 -8.93 12.12
CA THR A 142 -9.53 -8.75 11.24
C THR A 142 -8.69 -10.02 11.06
N SER A 143 -8.89 -11.03 11.92
CA SER A 143 -8.22 -12.32 11.78
C SER A 143 -8.52 -12.96 10.43
N LEU A 144 -7.47 -13.43 9.76
CA LEU A 144 -7.56 -14.06 8.44
C LEU A 144 -8.35 -15.39 8.44
N GLN A 145 -8.68 -15.93 9.61
CA GLN A 145 -9.47 -17.16 9.74
C GLN A 145 -10.94 -16.91 10.11
N GLU A 146 -11.29 -15.67 10.46
CA GLU A 146 -12.66 -15.36 10.85
C GLU A 146 -13.61 -15.28 9.65
N LYS A 147 -14.89 -15.52 9.93
CA LYS A 147 -15.93 -15.37 8.91
C LYS A 147 -16.21 -13.89 8.69
N ASP A 148 -16.42 -13.56 7.42
CA ASP A 148 -16.85 -12.24 7.02
C ASP A 148 -18.14 -11.85 7.75
N ILE A 149 -18.19 -10.61 8.23
CA ILE A 149 -19.38 -9.99 8.82
C ILE A 149 -20.09 -9.10 7.80
N ASN A 150 -21.38 -8.88 8.01
CA ASN A 150 -22.22 -8.17 7.05
C ASN A 150 -22.19 -6.64 7.19
N ILE A 151 -21.22 -6.08 7.93
CA ILE A 151 -21.04 -4.63 7.99
C ILE A 151 -20.32 -4.17 6.71
N LYS A 152 -20.88 -3.17 6.05
CA LYS A 152 -20.37 -2.61 4.80
C LYS A 152 -20.00 -1.14 4.96
N THR A 153 -19.17 -0.68 4.05
CA THR A 153 -18.96 0.75 3.82
C THR A 153 -20.02 1.28 2.86
N ILE A 154 -20.14 2.60 2.75
CA ILE A 154 -20.96 3.26 1.73
C ILE A 154 -20.54 2.93 0.27
N HIS A 155 -19.37 2.34 0.09
CA HIS A 155 -18.87 1.85 -1.20
C HIS A 155 -19.14 0.36 -1.43
N GLY A 156 -19.75 -0.34 -0.46
CA GLY A 156 -20.01 -1.78 -0.50
C GLY A 156 -18.82 -2.67 -0.09
N ASP A 157 -17.66 -2.08 0.19
CA ASP A 157 -16.49 -2.78 0.74
C ASP A 157 -16.81 -3.27 2.18
N GLN A 158 -16.27 -4.42 2.58
CA GLN A 158 -16.57 -5.03 3.87
C GLN A 158 -15.77 -4.40 5.02
N VAL A 159 -16.43 -4.10 6.14
CA VAL A 159 -15.78 -3.62 7.36
C VAL A 159 -15.33 -4.82 8.19
N LEU A 160 -14.06 -4.82 8.59
CA LEU A 160 -13.44 -5.87 9.41
C LEU A 160 -13.30 -5.44 10.87
N ALA A 161 -13.05 -4.17 11.13
CA ALA A 161 -13.01 -3.65 12.49
C ALA A 161 -13.59 -2.24 12.61
N ILE A 162 -14.18 -1.99 13.77
CA ILE A 162 -14.58 -0.67 14.25
C ILE A 162 -14.06 -0.59 15.69
N ASP A 163 -13.09 0.29 15.93
CA ASP A 163 -12.52 0.52 17.24
C ASP A 163 -12.67 2.01 17.58
N THR A 164 -13.71 2.33 18.33
CA THR A 164 -13.98 3.70 18.78
C THR A 164 -13.11 4.12 19.96
N GLU A 165 -12.54 3.17 20.69
CA GLU A 165 -11.55 3.49 21.72
C GLU A 165 -10.34 4.14 21.07
N ASN A 166 -9.90 3.60 19.93
CA ASN A 166 -8.73 4.08 19.23
C ASN A 166 -9.00 4.98 18.02
N ALA A 167 -10.26 5.28 17.73
CA ALA A 167 -10.69 6.09 16.61
C ALA A 167 -10.20 5.52 15.26
N LEU A 168 -10.46 4.23 15.04
CA LEU A 168 -9.98 3.42 13.92
C LEU A 168 -11.12 2.60 13.30
N SER A 169 -11.12 2.47 11.98
CA SER A 169 -11.85 1.42 11.26
C SER A 169 -10.91 0.69 10.30
N ILE A 170 -11.17 -0.59 10.04
CA ILE A 170 -10.38 -1.41 9.10
C ILE A 170 -11.33 -2.04 8.11
N ILE A 171 -11.03 -1.86 6.83
CA ILE A 171 -11.87 -2.26 5.70
C ILE A 171 -11.12 -3.26 4.84
N LYS A 172 -11.80 -4.33 4.42
CA LYS A 172 -11.31 -5.27 3.41
C LYS A 172 -11.49 -4.65 2.03
N ILE A 173 -10.41 -4.56 1.26
CA ILE A 173 -10.43 -4.02 -0.10
C ILE A 173 -10.25 -5.17 -1.08
N GLU A 174 -11.18 -5.33 -2.00
CA GLU A 174 -11.12 -6.36 -3.05
C GLU A 174 -11.30 -5.73 -4.43
N GLY A 175 -10.59 -6.25 -5.42
CA GLY A 175 -10.73 -5.86 -6.82
C GLY A 175 -10.37 -7.01 -7.75
N ASP A 176 -10.13 -6.71 -9.03
CA ASP A 176 -9.81 -7.75 -10.01
C ASP A 176 -8.42 -8.34 -9.76
N GLY A 177 -8.39 -9.47 -9.06
CA GLY A 177 -7.17 -10.22 -8.76
C GLY A 177 -6.37 -9.72 -7.56
N TYR A 178 -6.87 -8.77 -6.77
CA TYR A 178 -6.20 -8.31 -5.56
C TYR A 178 -7.09 -8.25 -4.32
N VAL A 179 -6.46 -8.45 -3.16
CA VAL A 179 -7.06 -8.36 -1.83
C VAL A 179 -6.15 -7.51 -0.94
N GLY A 180 -6.73 -6.65 -0.13
CA GLY A 180 -6.02 -5.75 0.76
C GLY A 180 -6.80 -5.32 1.99
N ARG A 181 -6.18 -4.46 2.80
CA ARG A 181 -6.84 -3.79 3.92
C ARG A 181 -6.53 -2.31 3.92
N LEU A 182 -7.55 -1.52 4.23
CA LEU A 182 -7.45 -0.09 4.46
C LEU A 182 -7.76 0.18 5.93
N ALA A 183 -6.80 0.73 6.67
CA ALA A 183 -7.03 1.31 7.98
C ALA A 183 -7.34 2.80 7.83
N ILE A 184 -8.46 3.25 8.42
CA ILE A 184 -8.87 4.66 8.47
C ILE A 184 -8.78 5.13 9.91
N ILE A 185 -7.82 6.01 10.17
CA ILE A 185 -7.51 6.54 11.50
C ILE A 185 -8.07 7.95 11.59
N LYS A 186 -8.94 8.22 12.55
CA LYS A 186 -9.62 9.52 12.68
C LYS A 186 -8.76 10.60 13.33
N ASP A 187 -7.78 10.21 14.16
CA ASP A 187 -6.84 11.13 14.81
C ASP A 187 -5.43 11.06 14.20
N PRO A 188 -5.05 12.01 13.32
CA PRO A 188 -3.72 12.03 12.72
C PRO A 188 -2.62 12.38 13.73
N SER A 189 -2.96 12.96 14.89
CA SER A 189 -1.95 13.35 15.88
C SER A 189 -1.25 12.15 16.52
N ARG A 190 -1.90 10.99 16.52
CA ARG A 190 -1.37 9.71 17.04
C ARG A 190 -0.68 8.84 15.99
N VAL A 191 -0.55 9.32 14.75
CA VAL A 191 0.16 8.58 13.69
C VAL A 191 1.58 9.10 13.54
N GLY A 192 2.59 8.25 13.69
CA GLY A 192 4.00 8.64 13.55
C GLY A 192 4.85 7.59 12.86
N VAL A 193 6.16 7.85 12.76
CA VAL A 193 7.14 6.88 12.26
C VAL A 193 7.73 6.13 13.45
N GLY A 194 7.31 4.86 13.59
CA GLY A 194 7.85 3.93 14.58
C GLY A 194 9.06 3.17 14.05
N LEU A 195 10.11 3.08 14.84
CA LEU A 195 11.40 2.49 14.43
C LEU A 195 11.54 1.05 14.92
N SER A 196 12.36 0.24 14.26
CA SER A 196 12.87 -0.99 14.88
C SER A 196 13.73 -0.66 16.10
N GLU A 197 13.73 -1.54 17.10
CA GLU A 197 14.53 -1.36 18.32
C GLU A 197 16.02 -1.13 18.02
N SER A 198 16.55 -1.81 16.98
CA SER A 198 17.95 -1.68 16.53
C SER A 198 18.07 -0.87 15.24
N PHE A 199 17.27 0.19 15.09
CA PHE A 199 17.27 1.05 13.90
C PHE A 199 18.69 1.48 13.48
N GLY A 200 19.01 1.36 12.19
CA GLY A 200 20.35 1.62 11.64
C GLY A 200 21.29 0.41 11.65
N GLU A 201 21.04 -0.59 12.51
CA GLU A 201 21.86 -1.81 12.60
C GLU A 201 21.13 -3.03 12.04
N LYS A 202 19.87 -3.25 12.46
CA LYS A 202 19.04 -4.39 12.08
C LYS A 202 17.56 -4.00 12.09
N GLY A 203 16.83 -4.45 11.07
CA GLY A 203 15.38 -4.35 11.03
C GLY A 203 14.71 -5.37 11.95
N ALA A 204 13.41 -5.20 12.16
CA ALA A 204 12.56 -6.11 12.92
C ALA A 204 11.31 -6.47 12.13
N ILE A 205 10.61 -7.53 12.53
CA ILE A 205 9.27 -7.81 11.99
C ILE A 205 8.29 -6.75 12.50
N ILE A 206 7.19 -6.54 11.77
CA ILE A 206 6.27 -5.44 12.07
C ILE A 206 5.64 -5.53 13.47
N ALA A 207 5.42 -6.75 13.99
CA ALA A 207 4.88 -6.97 15.33
C ALA A 207 5.83 -6.46 16.42
N ASP A 208 7.14 -6.73 16.27
CA ASP A 208 8.16 -6.24 17.20
C ASP A 208 8.28 -4.71 17.14
N ILE A 209 8.17 -4.12 15.93
CA ILE A 209 8.13 -2.66 15.77
C ILE A 209 6.89 -2.10 16.48
N ALA A 210 5.71 -2.68 16.27
CA ALA A 210 4.50 -2.22 16.93
C ALA A 210 4.63 -2.30 18.46
N GLN A 211 5.12 -3.42 18.99
CA GLN A 211 5.31 -3.62 20.43
C GLN A 211 6.33 -2.64 21.01
N TYR A 212 7.50 -2.48 20.37
CA TYR A 212 8.55 -1.57 20.83
C TYR A 212 8.07 -0.12 20.90
N ASN A 213 7.27 0.30 19.91
CA ASN A 213 6.71 1.65 19.84
C ASN A 213 5.36 1.77 20.57
N GLN A 214 4.91 0.72 21.28
CA GLN A 214 3.62 0.69 22.00
C GLN A 214 2.44 1.12 21.10
N ALA A 215 2.45 0.61 19.88
CA ALA A 215 1.47 0.90 18.84
C ALA A 215 0.43 -0.22 18.74
N ILE A 216 -0.81 0.18 18.48
CA ILE A 216 -1.92 -0.75 18.26
C ILE A 216 -2.04 -1.16 16.79
N LEU A 217 -1.49 -0.36 15.87
CA LEU A 217 -1.50 -0.61 14.44
C LEU A 217 -0.15 -0.20 13.86
N ALA A 218 0.39 -1.00 12.95
CA ALA A 218 1.65 -0.69 12.29
C ALA A 218 1.66 -1.21 10.85
N VAL A 219 2.16 -0.39 9.93
CA VAL A 219 2.35 -0.73 8.52
C VAL A 219 3.78 -0.37 8.10
N ASN A 220 4.39 -1.14 7.22
CA ASN A 220 5.75 -0.85 6.74
C ASN A 220 5.82 0.53 6.04
N ALA A 221 7.01 1.16 6.07
CA ALA A 221 7.17 2.50 5.50
C ALA A 221 8.35 2.65 4.53
N SER A 222 9.58 2.71 5.03
CA SER A 222 10.74 3.07 4.21
C SER A 222 11.29 1.92 3.37
N GLY A 223 11.86 2.26 2.21
CA GLY A 223 12.77 1.36 1.51
C GLY A 223 14.09 1.19 2.28
N PHE A 224 14.82 0.13 2.01
CA PHE A 224 16.09 -0.16 2.68
C PHE A 224 17.06 -0.91 1.77
N TYR A 225 18.34 -0.90 2.13
CA TYR A 225 19.37 -1.63 1.44
C TYR A 225 19.15 -3.15 1.58
N ASP A 226 18.81 -3.79 0.46
CA ASP A 226 18.36 -5.18 0.42
C ASP A 226 19.09 -5.99 -0.68
N PRO A 227 20.40 -6.26 -0.50
CA PRO A 227 21.19 -6.95 -1.51
C PRO A 227 20.62 -8.34 -1.77
N SER A 228 20.24 -8.58 -3.04
CA SER A 228 19.64 -9.83 -3.51
C SER A 228 18.43 -10.30 -2.69
N GLY A 229 17.67 -9.39 -2.06
CA GLY A 229 16.50 -9.76 -1.25
C GLY A 229 16.82 -10.33 0.16
N HIS A 230 18.08 -10.32 0.58
CA HIS A 230 18.56 -10.91 1.85
C HIS A 230 19.09 -9.88 2.85
N GLY A 231 18.78 -8.59 2.66
CA GLY A 231 19.11 -7.53 3.59
C GLY A 231 18.53 -7.76 4.98
N ASN A 232 19.26 -7.33 6.00
CA ASN A 232 18.86 -7.49 7.39
C ASN A 232 17.82 -6.44 7.86
N GLY A 233 17.40 -5.54 6.97
CA GLY A 233 16.42 -4.48 7.23
C GLY A 233 16.95 -3.28 8.03
N GLY A 234 18.26 -3.19 8.30
CA GLY A 234 18.81 -2.16 9.18
C GLY A 234 19.14 -0.82 8.53
N MET A 235 19.58 -0.84 7.26
CA MET A 235 20.06 0.36 6.55
C MET A 235 18.98 0.97 5.67
N VAL A 236 18.38 2.08 6.11
CA VAL A 236 17.31 2.77 5.38
C VAL A 236 17.81 3.45 4.10
N PHE A 237 16.93 3.53 3.11
CA PHE A 237 17.12 4.32 1.90
C PHE A 237 16.16 5.52 1.92
N GLY A 238 16.69 6.74 1.98
CA GLY A 238 15.88 7.97 2.02
C GLY A 238 15.67 8.56 3.40
N LEU A 239 15.06 9.76 3.43
CA LEU A 239 14.78 10.52 4.64
C LEU A 239 14.09 9.64 5.69
N VAL A 240 14.52 9.76 6.95
CA VAL A 240 13.74 9.31 8.10
C VAL A 240 13.70 10.43 9.13
N VAL A 241 12.49 10.86 9.48
CA VAL A 241 12.22 11.74 10.62
C VAL A 241 11.24 11.01 11.53
N SER A 242 11.53 10.98 12.82
CA SER A 242 10.66 10.43 13.85
C SER A 242 10.69 11.38 15.04
N GLU A 243 9.51 11.76 15.54
CA GLU A 243 9.35 12.69 16.68
C GLU A 243 10.14 14.02 16.51
N GLY A 244 10.19 14.54 15.28
CA GLY A 244 10.87 15.78 14.91
C GLY A 244 12.39 15.66 14.77
N LYS A 245 12.97 14.47 14.99
CA LYS A 245 14.40 14.22 14.83
C LYS A 245 14.68 13.57 13.49
N THR A 246 15.55 14.18 12.69
CA THR A 246 16.11 13.56 11.48
C THR A 246 17.11 12.47 11.86
N LEU A 247 16.86 11.25 11.39
CA LEU A 247 17.65 10.05 11.68
C LEU A 247 18.39 9.51 10.45
N ASN A 248 17.90 9.84 9.26
CA ASN A 248 18.59 9.55 8.00
C ASN A 248 18.30 10.68 6.99
N ASP A 249 19.27 11.02 6.16
CA ASP A 249 19.16 12.12 5.19
C ASP A 249 18.29 11.76 3.98
N ALA A 250 17.69 12.78 3.38
CA ALA A 250 16.94 12.64 2.14
C ALA A 250 17.86 12.31 0.95
N LEU A 251 17.30 11.67 -0.06
CA LEU A 251 17.96 11.39 -1.32
C LEU A 251 17.75 12.54 -2.29
N ASN A 252 18.72 12.71 -3.19
CA ASN A 252 18.55 13.58 -4.34
C ASN A 252 17.71 12.87 -5.41
N GLY A 253 17.00 13.65 -6.24
CA GLY A 253 16.26 13.16 -7.39
C GLY A 253 14.74 13.15 -7.22
N THR A 254 14.09 12.11 -7.75
CA THR A 254 12.63 12.09 -7.97
C THR A 254 11.81 11.53 -6.80
N ASN A 255 12.46 11.13 -5.70
CA ASN A 255 11.75 10.62 -4.54
C ASN A 255 10.95 11.74 -3.84
N LYS A 256 9.97 11.31 -3.04
CA LYS A 256 9.09 12.21 -2.31
C LYS A 256 9.29 12.05 -0.82
N LYS A 257 9.64 13.15 -0.16
CA LYS A 257 9.53 13.29 1.30
C LYS A 257 8.04 13.26 1.63
N VAL A 258 7.61 12.24 2.37
CA VAL A 258 6.21 12.02 2.76
C VAL A 258 6.11 11.86 4.26
N GLY A 259 5.28 12.68 4.90
CA GLY A 259 5.20 12.70 6.35
C GLY A 259 4.31 13.78 6.93
N PHE A 260 4.11 13.78 8.24
CA PHE A 260 3.30 14.75 8.94
C PHE A 260 4.13 15.95 9.40
N ASP A 261 3.59 17.16 9.23
CA ASP A 261 4.10 18.35 9.89
C ASP A 261 3.64 18.44 11.36
N SER A 262 4.03 19.51 12.07
CA SER A 262 3.61 19.75 13.46
C SER A 262 2.12 20.03 13.63
N GLN A 263 1.37 20.23 12.54
CA GLN A 263 -0.08 20.38 12.53
C GLN A 263 -0.79 19.07 12.15
N ASN A 264 -0.06 17.95 12.06
CA ASN A 264 -0.55 16.64 11.66
C ASN A 264 -1.10 16.60 10.22
N LYS A 265 -0.60 17.46 9.34
CA LYS A 265 -0.94 17.46 7.91
C LYS A 265 0.10 16.66 7.14
N LEU A 266 -0.37 15.69 6.36
CA LEU A 266 0.47 14.85 5.52
C LEU A 266 1.03 15.67 4.35
N LYS A 267 2.30 16.02 4.42
CA LYS A 267 3.04 16.70 3.36
C LYS A 267 3.74 15.68 2.46
N ILE A 268 3.69 15.94 1.17
CA ILE A 268 4.37 15.25 0.09
C ILE A 268 5.14 16.33 -0.68
N GLY A 269 6.46 16.23 -0.70
CA GLY A 269 7.29 17.20 -1.42
C GLY A 269 8.48 16.54 -2.09
N GLY A 270 8.96 17.15 -3.19
CA GLY A 270 10.18 16.73 -3.86
C GLY A 270 11.46 17.18 -3.13
N GLU A 271 12.61 16.92 -3.74
CA GLU A 271 13.96 17.26 -3.23
C GLU A 271 14.04 18.68 -2.65
N GLU A 272 13.59 19.70 -3.39
CA GLU A 272 13.68 21.12 -3.02
C GLU A 272 12.67 21.57 -1.95
N SER A 273 11.75 20.71 -1.51
CA SER A 273 10.71 21.15 -0.57
C SER A 273 11.29 21.51 0.80
N SER A 274 10.87 22.66 1.35
CA SER A 274 11.34 23.17 2.63
C SER A 274 10.44 22.77 3.81
N PHE A 275 9.68 21.67 3.67
CA PHE A 275 8.76 21.23 4.72
C PHE A 275 9.53 20.82 5.99
N SER A 276 8.99 21.22 7.14
CA SER A 276 9.42 20.73 8.44
C SER A 276 8.50 19.60 8.86
N PHE A 277 9.09 18.45 9.16
CA PHE A 277 8.36 17.23 9.49
C PHE A 277 8.49 16.90 10.97
N ARG A 278 7.39 16.44 11.56
CA ARG A 278 7.38 15.69 12.82
C ARG A 278 7.76 14.23 12.54
N ASP A 279 7.14 13.62 11.55
CA ASP A 279 7.38 12.23 11.17
C ASP A 279 7.40 12.14 9.67
N ALA A 280 8.43 11.55 9.07
CA ALA A 280 8.52 11.43 7.63
C ALA A 280 9.40 10.27 7.20
N VAL A 281 9.06 9.74 6.03
CA VAL A 281 9.92 8.86 5.26
C VAL A 281 10.09 9.42 3.85
N GLU A 282 10.85 8.74 3.01
CA GLU A 282 10.98 9.10 1.61
C GLU A 282 10.73 7.91 0.70
N PHE A 283 9.83 8.07 -0.27
CA PHE A 283 9.52 7.03 -1.24
C PHE A 283 8.87 7.60 -2.51
N LYS A 284 8.49 6.72 -3.46
CA LYS A 284 7.83 7.12 -4.71
C LYS A 284 6.89 6.03 -5.26
N PRO A 285 5.95 6.39 -6.15
CA PRO A 285 5.57 7.74 -6.56
C PRO A 285 4.56 8.40 -5.60
N ALA A 286 4.35 9.71 -5.76
CA ALA A 286 3.14 10.34 -5.24
C ALA A 286 1.92 9.78 -6.00
N LEU A 287 0.83 9.50 -5.28
CA LEU A 287 -0.40 8.97 -5.85
C LEU A 287 -1.41 10.09 -6.10
N ILE A 288 -1.61 10.94 -5.09
CA ILE A 288 -2.54 12.07 -5.12
C ILE A 288 -1.85 13.27 -4.49
N ILE A 289 -1.85 14.40 -5.19
CA ILE A 289 -1.46 15.70 -4.63
C ILE A 289 -2.58 16.69 -4.92
N ASN A 290 -3.02 17.35 -3.86
CA ASN A 290 -4.02 18.41 -3.83
C ASN A 290 -5.36 17.98 -4.44
N GLY A 291 -5.74 16.71 -4.21
CA GLY A 291 -6.94 16.10 -4.78
C GLY A 291 -6.79 15.62 -6.22
N GLU A 292 -5.65 15.84 -6.88
CA GLU A 292 -5.40 15.35 -8.24
C GLU A 292 -4.67 14.00 -8.22
N VAL A 293 -5.27 12.99 -8.87
CA VAL A 293 -4.65 11.69 -9.11
C VAL A 293 -3.51 11.84 -10.12
N LEU A 294 -2.29 11.48 -9.72
CA LEU A 294 -1.09 11.70 -10.52
C LEU A 294 -0.63 10.47 -11.30
N VAL A 295 -1.16 9.28 -11.01
CA VAL A 295 -0.74 8.01 -11.63
C VAL A 295 -1.94 7.23 -12.14
N THR A 296 -1.79 6.56 -13.29
CA THR A 296 -2.82 5.68 -13.87
C THR A 296 -2.18 4.39 -14.37
N GLY A 297 -2.95 3.29 -14.32
CA GLY A 297 -2.41 1.96 -14.64
C GLY A 297 -1.17 1.61 -13.82
N SER A 298 -0.25 0.85 -14.41
CA SER A 298 1.01 0.47 -13.76
C SER A 298 2.02 1.61 -13.65
N ALA A 299 1.93 2.59 -14.55
CA ALA A 299 2.78 3.78 -14.61
C ALA A 299 4.31 3.51 -14.57
N GLY A 300 4.79 2.32 -14.96
CA GLY A 300 6.20 1.94 -14.82
C GLY A 300 6.53 1.07 -13.61
N TRP A 301 5.57 0.84 -12.70
CA TRP A 301 5.79 0.07 -11.48
C TRP A 301 5.21 -1.35 -11.51
N GLY A 302 4.49 -1.73 -12.58
CA GLY A 302 3.90 -3.07 -12.72
C GLY A 302 2.84 -3.41 -11.68
N ILE A 303 2.54 -4.71 -11.55
CA ILE A 303 1.62 -5.27 -10.54
C ILE A 303 2.45 -5.82 -9.38
N GLN A 304 2.21 -5.33 -8.18
CA GLN A 304 2.96 -5.74 -6.98
C GLN A 304 2.05 -5.73 -5.73
N PRO A 305 2.45 -6.41 -4.63
CA PRO A 305 2.01 -6.02 -3.30
C PRO A 305 2.40 -4.56 -3.06
N ARG A 306 1.51 -3.79 -2.44
CA ARG A 306 1.66 -2.33 -2.28
C ARG A 306 1.35 -1.91 -0.87
N THR A 307 1.98 -0.81 -0.47
CA THR A 307 1.64 -0.07 0.75
C THR A 307 1.53 1.41 0.39
N ALA A 308 0.54 2.11 0.94
CA ALA A 308 0.36 3.54 0.75
C ALA A 308 -0.12 4.23 2.03
N ILE A 309 0.21 5.51 2.13
CA ILE A 309 -0.32 6.43 3.13
C ILE A 309 -1.07 7.57 2.43
N GLY A 310 -2.14 8.06 3.03
CA GLY A 310 -2.84 9.25 2.57
C GLY A 310 -3.60 9.95 3.68
N GLN A 311 -4.15 11.11 3.36
CA GLN A 311 -4.95 11.88 4.29
C GLN A 311 -6.14 12.55 3.59
N THR A 312 -7.31 12.51 4.23
CA THR A 312 -8.53 13.18 3.77
C THR A 312 -8.53 14.66 4.19
N PRO A 313 -9.39 15.52 3.60
CA PRO A 313 -9.51 16.93 4.01
C PRO A 313 -9.85 17.09 5.50
N ASN A 314 -10.56 16.11 6.06
CA ASN A 314 -10.98 16.10 7.47
C ASN A 314 -9.86 15.66 8.42
N GLY A 315 -8.69 15.30 7.88
CA GLY A 315 -7.53 14.89 8.66
C GLY A 315 -7.41 13.40 8.90
N GLU A 316 -8.36 12.59 8.44
CA GLU A 316 -8.31 11.13 8.61
C GLU A 316 -7.12 10.56 7.83
N VAL A 317 -6.34 9.69 8.48
CA VAL A 317 -5.19 9.03 7.86
C VAL A 317 -5.62 7.70 7.29
N LEU A 318 -5.23 7.47 6.04
CA LEU A 318 -5.46 6.23 5.32
C LEU A 318 -4.15 5.46 5.25
N LEU A 319 -4.12 4.23 5.78
CA LEU A 319 -3.02 3.28 5.60
C LEU A 319 -3.53 2.07 4.82
N LEU A 320 -3.08 1.95 3.59
CA LEU A 320 -3.55 0.93 2.65
C LEU A 320 -2.45 -0.09 2.40
N ILE A 321 -2.78 -1.38 2.53
CA ILE A 321 -1.97 -2.48 2.03
C ILE A 321 -2.74 -3.27 0.99
N ILE A 322 -2.03 -3.78 -0.01
CA ILE A 322 -2.51 -4.74 -0.98
C ILE A 322 -1.58 -5.96 -0.90
N ASP A 323 -2.14 -7.12 -0.56
CA ASP A 323 -1.42 -8.40 -0.61
C ASP A 323 -1.03 -8.70 -2.07
N GLY A 324 -0.03 -9.53 -2.32
CA GLY A 324 0.32 -9.85 -3.71
C GLY A 324 1.25 -11.04 -3.88
N ARG A 325 1.56 -11.36 -5.15
CA ARG A 325 2.42 -12.50 -5.56
C ARG A 325 1.91 -13.85 -5.05
N MET A 326 0.60 -14.00 -4.90
CA MET A 326 -0.09 -15.23 -4.48
C MET A 326 -1.21 -15.57 -5.48
N PRO A 327 -0.89 -16.28 -6.57
CA PRO A 327 -1.89 -16.70 -7.55
C PRO A 327 -3.06 -17.47 -6.90
N GLY A 328 -4.29 -17.12 -7.28
CA GLY A 328 -5.52 -17.68 -6.70
C GLY A 328 -6.00 -16.99 -5.42
N TYR A 329 -5.24 -16.02 -4.89
CA TYR A 329 -5.67 -15.18 -3.76
C TYR A 329 -5.49 -13.69 -4.07
N SER A 330 -4.26 -13.23 -4.23
CA SER A 330 -3.95 -11.84 -4.59
C SER A 330 -2.67 -11.79 -5.41
N VAL A 331 -2.74 -11.32 -6.66
CA VAL A 331 -1.55 -11.10 -7.49
C VAL A 331 -0.87 -9.77 -7.19
N GLY A 332 -1.58 -8.84 -6.55
CA GLY A 332 -1.16 -7.46 -6.30
C GLY A 332 -1.91 -6.48 -7.19
N CYS A 333 -1.59 -5.19 -7.08
CA CYS A 333 -2.20 -4.15 -7.91
C CYS A 333 -1.15 -3.20 -8.52
N THR A 334 -1.62 -2.42 -9.48
CA THR A 334 -0.91 -1.28 -10.04
C THR A 334 -0.95 -0.06 -9.11
N VAL A 335 -0.05 0.91 -9.29
CA VAL A 335 -0.10 2.18 -8.52
C VAL A 335 -1.31 3.04 -8.90
N GLY A 336 -1.85 2.89 -10.11
CA GLY A 336 -3.09 3.55 -10.53
C GLY A 336 -4.32 3.01 -9.80
N GLU A 337 -4.45 1.68 -9.67
CA GLU A 337 -5.50 1.08 -8.83
C GLU A 337 -5.35 1.48 -7.36
N LEU A 338 -4.10 1.54 -6.87
CA LEU A 338 -3.80 2.03 -5.52
C LEU A 338 -4.28 3.47 -5.33
N ALA A 339 -3.99 4.36 -6.28
CA ALA A 339 -4.45 5.75 -6.26
C ALA A 339 -5.99 5.87 -6.31
N GLN A 340 -6.66 5.06 -7.13
CA GLN A 340 -8.12 5.03 -7.22
C GLN A 340 -8.79 4.59 -5.92
N ILE A 341 -8.18 3.65 -5.18
CA ILE A 341 -8.68 3.27 -3.85
C ILE A 341 -8.53 4.44 -2.88
N MET A 342 -7.35 5.09 -2.85
CA MET A 342 -7.11 6.25 -1.98
C MET A 342 -8.08 7.41 -2.30
N GLU A 343 -8.32 7.69 -3.58
CA GLU A 343 -9.27 8.71 -4.04
C GLU A 343 -10.71 8.35 -3.65
N ARG A 344 -11.12 7.08 -3.83
CA ARG A 344 -12.46 6.60 -3.46
C ARG A 344 -12.77 6.87 -1.98
N TYR A 345 -11.77 6.69 -1.12
CA TYR A 345 -11.85 6.98 0.32
C TYR A 345 -11.50 8.44 0.69
N GLY A 346 -11.47 9.35 -0.29
CA GLY A 346 -11.41 10.78 -0.07
C GLY A 346 -10.02 11.34 0.22
N ALA A 347 -8.94 10.60 -0.05
CA ALA A 347 -7.60 11.14 0.12
C ALA A 347 -7.37 12.34 -0.82
N VAL A 348 -6.92 13.44 -0.25
CA VAL A 348 -6.44 14.59 -1.04
C VAL A 348 -4.92 14.62 -1.15
N GLN A 349 -4.24 13.92 -0.24
CA GLN A 349 -2.81 13.62 -0.33
C GLN A 349 -2.67 12.11 -0.23
N ALA A 350 -1.89 11.49 -1.10
CA ALA A 350 -1.52 10.09 -0.98
C ALA A 350 -0.17 9.80 -1.64
N CYS A 351 0.62 8.93 -1.03
CA CYS A 351 1.91 8.50 -1.56
C CYS A 351 2.08 7.00 -1.39
N ASN A 352 2.74 6.39 -2.37
CA ASN A 352 3.19 5.00 -2.25
C ASN A 352 4.35 4.93 -1.26
N LEU A 353 4.42 3.83 -0.53
CA LEU A 353 5.50 3.47 0.41
C LEU A 353 6.22 2.21 -0.09
N ASP A 354 7.20 1.72 0.68
CA ASP A 354 7.85 0.46 0.32
C ASP A 354 6.83 -0.67 0.19
N GLY A 355 7.02 -1.52 -0.81
CA GLY A 355 6.03 -2.50 -1.23
C GLY A 355 6.60 -3.92 -1.30
N GLY A 356 6.01 -4.74 -2.15
CA GLY A 356 6.52 -6.08 -2.40
C GLY A 356 6.53 -6.94 -1.12
N SER A 357 7.67 -7.57 -0.84
CA SER A 357 7.81 -8.43 0.33
C SER A 357 7.81 -7.68 1.67
N SER A 358 7.92 -6.35 1.65
CA SER A 358 7.83 -5.51 2.83
C SER A 358 6.39 -5.19 3.24
N SER A 359 5.42 -5.31 2.32
CA SER A 359 4.01 -5.00 2.58
C SER A 359 3.43 -5.91 3.65
N ILE A 360 3.12 -5.31 4.80
CA ILE A 360 2.55 -5.99 5.96
C ILE A 360 1.83 -4.97 6.85
N LEU A 361 0.69 -5.40 7.39
CA LEU A 361 -0.15 -4.65 8.33
C LEU A 361 -0.38 -5.50 9.58
N TYR A 362 -0.10 -4.87 10.72
CA TYR A 362 -0.33 -5.38 12.06
C TYR A 362 -1.43 -4.58 12.73
N TYR A 363 -2.29 -5.25 13.48
CA TYR A 363 -3.31 -4.65 14.30
C TYR A 363 -3.53 -5.49 15.56
N ASN A 364 -3.52 -4.83 16.72
CA ASN A 364 -3.96 -5.34 18.01
C ASN A 364 -3.47 -6.76 18.34
N GLY A 365 -2.16 -6.98 18.30
CA GLY A 365 -1.58 -8.28 18.66
C GLY A 365 -1.34 -9.23 17.48
N GLN A 366 -1.83 -8.93 16.28
CA GLN A 366 -1.77 -9.86 15.15
C GLN A 366 -1.51 -9.20 13.79
N GLU A 367 -0.86 -9.93 12.87
CA GLU A 367 -0.81 -9.58 11.47
C GLU A 367 -2.17 -9.84 10.79
N ILE A 368 -2.73 -8.81 10.16
CA ILE A 368 -4.05 -8.87 9.53
C ILE A 368 -3.97 -8.91 8.00
N SER A 369 -2.78 -9.10 7.45
CA SER A 369 -2.45 -9.15 6.02
C SER A 369 -1.61 -10.37 5.69
N LYS A 370 -1.45 -10.71 4.41
CA LYS A 370 -0.64 -11.87 3.98
C LYS A 370 0.63 -11.40 3.26
N PRO A 371 1.78 -11.37 3.94
CA PRO A 371 3.01 -10.85 3.34
C PRO A 371 3.52 -11.74 2.21
N SER A 372 4.14 -11.13 1.20
CA SER A 372 4.76 -11.90 0.11
C SER A 372 6.18 -12.36 0.41
N ALA A 373 6.72 -12.06 1.61
CA ALA A 373 8.05 -12.47 2.05
C ALA A 373 8.25 -14.00 2.07
N ALA A 374 9.49 -14.46 2.24
CA ALA A 374 9.80 -15.88 2.38
C ALA A 374 9.11 -16.49 3.61
N ASN A 375 9.11 -15.77 4.73
CA ASN A 375 8.24 -16.07 5.87
C ASN A 375 6.85 -15.43 5.61
N LYS A 376 5.88 -16.29 5.27
CA LYS A 376 4.51 -15.91 4.92
C LYS A 376 3.63 -15.56 6.12
N ILE A 377 4.15 -15.69 7.34
CA ILE A 377 3.39 -15.45 8.56
C ILE A 377 3.76 -14.07 9.11
N ASN A 378 5.03 -13.86 9.46
CA ASN A 378 5.46 -12.65 10.19
C ASN A 378 6.11 -11.58 9.28
N GLY A 379 6.18 -11.85 7.97
CA GLY A 379 6.83 -10.96 7.01
C GLY A 379 8.35 -11.02 7.06
N ARG A 380 9.00 -9.87 6.83
CA ARG A 380 10.46 -9.73 6.81
C ARG A 380 10.91 -8.61 7.74
N ASN A 381 12.20 -8.60 8.05
CA ASN A 381 12.80 -7.51 8.81
C ASN A 381 12.80 -6.22 7.97
N ILE A 382 12.24 -5.16 8.54
CA ILE A 382 12.14 -3.83 7.98
C ILE A 382 12.64 -2.79 9.00
N PRO A 383 13.08 -1.60 8.57
CA PRO A 383 13.67 -0.63 9.48
C PRO A 383 12.64 0.13 10.32
N ASN A 384 11.47 0.41 9.76
CA ASN A 384 10.46 1.26 10.37
C ASN A 384 9.08 1.03 9.75
N GLY A 385 8.08 1.63 10.37
CA GLY A 385 6.71 1.66 9.89
C GLY A 385 5.98 2.94 10.27
N PHE A 386 4.88 3.23 9.59
CA PHE A 386 3.89 4.16 10.12
C PHE A 386 3.06 3.43 11.16
N VAL A 387 2.94 4.02 12.35
CA VAL A 387 2.29 3.41 13.50
C VAL A 387 1.19 4.30 14.05
N LEU A 388 0.15 3.69 14.59
CA LEU A 388 -0.84 4.34 15.44
C LEU A 388 -0.49 4.03 16.90
N TYR A 389 -0.04 5.03 17.64
CA TYR A 389 0.31 4.86 19.05
C TYR A 389 -0.93 4.58 19.90
N SER A 390 -0.79 3.75 20.95
CA SER A 390 -1.83 3.56 21.97
C SER A 390 -2.23 4.90 22.60
N ARG A 391 -3.48 5.01 23.10
CA ARG A 391 -3.96 6.20 23.82
C ARG A 391 -3.32 6.42 25.18
N GLU A 392 -2.69 5.39 25.73
CA GLU A 392 -2.08 5.45 27.06
C GLU A 392 -0.67 6.10 27.05
N ASN A 393 -0.18 6.53 25.88
CA ASN A 393 1.11 7.20 25.68
C ASN A 393 1.02 8.70 25.43
#